data_AF-A0A7I8XA56-F1
#
_entry.id   AF-A0A7I8XA56-F1
#
_cell.length_a   1.000
_cell.length_b   1.000
_cell.length_c   1.000
_cell.angle_alpha   90.00
_cell.angle_beta   90.00
_cell.angle_gamma   90.00
#
_symmetry.space_group_name_H-M   'P 1'
#
loop_
_entity.id
_entity.type
_entity.pdbx_description
1 polymer ?
#
loop_
_entity_poly.entity_id
_entity_poly.type
_entity_poly.pdbx_seq_one_letter_code
_entity_poly.pdbx_strand_id
1 'polypeptide(L)'
;MRYNITVLNHRLLPEDLKAYFVVYTWIVQISNAFLFLFTLYIVLKWSKDAVGTYKWYILWSIVNILFFLMIMASYEIEIFPAENCSVARGIIDYFQLSDYGGYFSAVSYSFYEMHIIITFCRFAFRYAQSTQQIRLLKLMSHRLFFTALLVLNVFLVIVSIIEIGDSAKHGKEFQLEYPSNNPAMKSYFTSHTVLVVKNQHFVTIFRFILFPLSLLSGLWCTWRCYRFRRHPKNNFSQRTRQMYRLLIVGLLIEQSAEFYWFIVPFLSIGFFFDVEDQVAAYYILYRTFYLYPTFVMVFTLVFYRRYREGVKKVYSAFWKVNSPTVTTSNNGFSVTKISQGVTIAKVTP
;
A
#
# COMPACT_ATOMS: atom_id res chain seq x y z
N MET A 1 -1.98 37.40 -8.58
CA MET A 1 -1.80 37.49 -7.10
C MET A 1 -0.34 37.18 -6.86
N ARG A 2 0.48 38.14 -6.38
CA ARG A 2 1.94 37.91 -6.21
C ARG A 2 2.19 36.78 -5.20
N TYR A 3 3.06 35.83 -5.53
CA TYR A 3 3.51 34.82 -4.56
C TYR A 3 4.37 35.49 -3.49
N ASN A 4 4.06 35.27 -2.21
CA ASN A 4 4.94 35.64 -1.11
C ASN A 4 6.00 34.53 -0.94
N ILE A 5 7.02 34.56 -1.80
CA ILE A 5 8.06 33.52 -1.84
C ILE A 5 9.10 33.83 -0.77
N THR A 6 9.15 33.00 0.27
CA THR A 6 10.28 33.00 1.20
C THR A 6 11.44 32.30 0.51
N VAL A 7 12.47 33.05 0.13
CA VAL A 7 13.65 32.49 -0.55
C VAL A 7 14.55 31.83 0.49
N LEU A 8 14.57 30.50 0.51
CA LEU A 8 15.47 29.72 1.36
C LEU A 8 16.54 29.03 0.51
N ASN A 9 17.73 28.89 1.09
CA ASN A 9 18.81 28.10 0.50
C ASN A 9 18.63 26.65 0.91
N HIS A 10 17.78 25.92 0.18
CA HIS A 10 17.60 24.50 0.42
C HIS A 10 18.86 23.71 0.10
N ARG A 11 19.20 22.76 0.97
CA ARG A 11 20.25 21.79 0.70
C ARG A 11 19.70 20.69 -0.20
N LEU A 12 19.99 20.81 -1.50
CA LEU A 12 19.70 19.76 -2.46
C LEU A 12 20.72 18.62 -2.32
N LEU A 13 20.28 17.39 -2.54
CA LEU A 13 21.18 16.24 -2.63
C LEU A 13 22.07 16.37 -3.88
N PRO A 14 23.36 15.96 -3.81
CA PRO A 14 24.21 15.89 -4.99
C PRO A 14 23.62 14.98 -6.08
N GLU A 15 23.81 15.33 -7.35
CA GLU A 15 23.27 14.55 -8.48
C GLU A 15 23.79 13.11 -8.52
N ASP A 16 25.05 12.87 -8.15
CA ASP A 16 25.60 11.51 -8.05
C ASP A 16 24.80 10.66 -7.04
N LEU A 17 24.47 11.23 -5.88
CA LEU A 17 23.71 10.54 -4.84
C LEU A 17 22.27 10.30 -5.28
N LYS A 18 21.67 11.27 -5.97
CA LYS A 18 20.34 11.12 -6.60
C LYS A 18 20.36 9.97 -7.61
N ALA A 19 21.39 9.86 -8.46
CA ALA A 19 21.53 8.77 -9.42
C ALA A 19 21.56 7.38 -8.75
N TYR A 20 22.29 7.22 -7.64
CA TYR A 20 22.26 5.97 -6.86
C TYR A 20 20.86 5.66 -6.32
N PHE A 21 20.11 6.67 -5.85
CA PHE A 21 18.74 6.49 -5.39
C PHE A 21 17.77 6.12 -6.54
N VAL A 22 18.00 6.61 -7.75
CA VAL A 22 17.24 6.20 -8.94
C VAL A 22 17.42 4.71 -9.19
N VAL A 23 18.68 4.25 -9.26
CA VAL A 23 19.01 2.83 -9.48
C VAL A 23 18.39 1.96 -8.40
N TYR A 24 18.55 2.34 -7.13
CA TYR A 24 17.92 1.66 -5.99
C TYR A 24 16.39 1.56 -6.17
N THR A 25 15.75 2.68 -6.52
CA THR A 25 14.30 2.76 -6.67
C THR A 25 13.80 1.79 -7.75
N TRP A 26 14.46 1.75 -8.91
CA TRP A 26 14.07 0.83 -9.99
C TRP A 26 14.28 -0.65 -9.62
N ILE A 27 15.37 -0.99 -8.94
CA ILE A 27 15.60 -2.35 -8.43
C ILE A 27 14.44 -2.78 -7.51
N VAL A 28 14.04 -1.89 -6.60
CA VAL A 28 12.92 -2.13 -5.68
C VAL A 28 11.60 -2.28 -6.43
N GLN A 29 11.30 -1.41 -7.40
CA GLN A 29 10.04 -1.46 -8.14
C GLN A 29 9.93 -2.70 -9.05
N ILE A 30 11.02 -3.10 -9.71
CA ILE A 30 11.07 -4.34 -10.49
C ILE A 30 10.83 -5.55 -9.58
N SER A 31 11.49 -5.57 -8.41
CA SER A 31 11.29 -6.62 -7.41
C SER A 31 9.85 -6.67 -6.90
N ASN A 32 9.24 -5.50 -6.64
CA ASN A 32 7.84 -5.37 -6.25
C ASN A 32 6.90 -5.88 -7.34
N ALA A 33 7.16 -5.61 -8.62
CA ALA A 33 6.34 -6.10 -9.73
C ALA A 33 6.34 -7.63 -9.80
N PHE A 34 7.51 -8.27 -9.69
CA PHE A 34 7.59 -9.74 -9.64
C PHE A 34 6.90 -10.33 -8.41
N LEU A 35 7.14 -9.73 -7.24
CA LEU A 35 6.50 -10.15 -6.00
C LEU A 35 4.98 -9.95 -6.06
N PHE A 36 4.49 -8.92 -6.74
CA PHE A 36 3.08 -8.66 -6.97
C PHE A 36 2.44 -9.74 -7.84
N LEU A 37 3.05 -10.08 -8.97
CA LEU A 37 2.56 -11.17 -9.83
C LEU A 37 2.51 -12.50 -9.06
N PHE A 38 3.54 -12.79 -8.27
CA PHE A 38 3.56 -13.96 -7.40
C PHE A 38 2.45 -13.92 -6.34
N THR A 39 2.27 -12.77 -5.67
CA THR A 39 1.23 -12.56 -4.67
C THR A 39 -0.16 -12.73 -5.25
N LEU A 40 -0.41 -12.12 -6.42
CA LEU A 40 -1.67 -12.23 -7.16
C LEU A 40 -1.98 -13.70 -7.47
N TYR A 41 -1.00 -14.44 -8.00
CA TYR A 41 -1.14 -15.87 -8.27
C TYR A 41 -1.52 -16.67 -7.02
N ILE A 42 -0.79 -16.49 -5.91
CA ILE A 42 -1.06 -17.20 -4.67
C ILE A 42 -2.44 -16.86 -4.12
N VAL A 43 -2.79 -15.58 -4.06
CA VAL A 43 -4.09 -15.14 -3.52
C VAL A 43 -5.22 -15.69 -4.38
N LEU A 44 -5.15 -15.57 -5.71
CA LEU A 44 -6.22 -16.06 -6.59
C LEU A 44 -6.41 -17.58 -6.50
N LYS A 45 -5.31 -18.34 -6.46
CA LYS A 45 -5.35 -19.81 -6.47
C LYS A 45 -5.69 -20.43 -5.10
N TRP A 46 -5.21 -19.86 -3.99
CA TRP A 46 -5.42 -20.42 -2.64
C TRP A 46 -6.55 -19.78 -1.83
N SER A 47 -7.27 -18.80 -2.40
CA SER A 47 -8.35 -18.11 -1.69
C SER A 47 -9.77 -18.66 -1.94
N LYS A 48 -10.01 -19.54 -2.93
CA LYS A 48 -11.36 -19.86 -3.44
C LYS A 48 -12.42 -20.16 -2.36
N ASP A 49 -12.07 -20.87 -1.28
CA ASP A 49 -13.03 -21.25 -0.23
C ASP A 49 -12.74 -20.69 1.18
N ALA A 50 -11.69 -19.88 1.34
CA ALA A 50 -11.12 -19.59 2.67
C ALA A 50 -11.45 -18.20 3.22
N VAL A 51 -11.43 -17.22 2.33
CA VAL A 51 -11.39 -15.79 2.66
C VAL A 51 -12.62 -15.06 2.09
N GLY A 52 -13.36 -15.72 1.18
CA GLY A 52 -14.55 -15.16 0.54
C GLY A 52 -14.24 -13.83 -0.15
N THR A 53 -15.09 -12.83 0.09
CA THR A 53 -14.97 -11.48 -0.47
C THR A 53 -13.73 -10.73 0.02
N TYR A 54 -13.17 -11.08 1.19
CA TYR A 54 -12.06 -10.31 1.79
C TYR A 54 -10.79 -10.29 0.92
N LYS A 55 -10.57 -11.32 0.09
CA LYS A 55 -9.43 -11.39 -0.83
C LYS A 55 -9.38 -10.22 -1.81
N TRP A 56 -10.55 -9.73 -2.23
CA TRP A 56 -10.64 -8.64 -3.19
C TRP A 56 -10.21 -7.32 -2.56
N TYR A 57 -10.52 -7.11 -1.29
CA TYR A 57 -10.01 -5.95 -0.54
C TYR A 57 -8.49 -6.01 -0.34
N ILE A 58 -7.92 -7.20 -0.08
CA ILE A 58 -6.46 -7.37 -0.02
C ILE A 58 -5.83 -7.00 -1.37
N LEU A 59 -6.30 -7.62 -2.46
CA LEU A 59 -5.74 -7.38 -3.79
C LEU A 59 -5.88 -5.92 -4.21
N TRP A 60 -7.04 -5.31 -3.99
CA TRP A 60 -7.28 -3.92 -4.36
C TRP A 60 -6.39 -2.96 -3.54
N SER A 61 -6.22 -3.22 -2.24
CA SER A 61 -5.31 -2.43 -1.39
C SER A 61 -3.86 -2.54 -1.86
N ILE A 62 -3.39 -3.74 -2.22
CA ILE A 62 -2.03 -3.98 -2.74
C ILE A 62 -1.84 -3.32 -4.11
N VAL A 63 -2.80 -3.46 -5.02
CA VAL A 63 -2.77 -2.81 -6.34
C VAL A 63 -2.63 -1.31 -6.18
N ASN A 64 -3.51 -0.68 -5.39
CA ASN A 64 -3.51 0.76 -5.23
C ASN A 64 -2.18 1.26 -4.66
N ILE A 65 -1.67 0.66 -3.58
CA ILE A 65 -0.42 1.15 -2.99
C ILE A 65 0.80 0.89 -3.87
N LEU A 66 0.82 -0.23 -4.60
CA LEU A 66 1.89 -0.55 -5.53
C LEU A 66 1.91 0.45 -6.69
N PHE A 67 0.77 0.69 -7.34
CA PHE A 67 0.69 1.62 -8.46
C PHE A 67 0.94 3.06 -8.03
N PHE A 68 0.42 3.49 -6.87
CA PHE A 68 0.77 4.78 -6.28
C PHE A 68 2.30 4.96 -6.21
N LEU A 69 2.97 4.05 -5.49
CA LEU A 69 4.41 4.18 -5.25
C LEU A 69 5.27 3.95 -6.50
N MET A 70 4.82 3.10 -7.43
CA MET A 70 5.50 2.88 -8.70
C MET A 70 5.41 4.11 -9.61
N ILE A 71 4.26 4.78 -9.67
CA ILE A 71 4.13 6.02 -10.44
C ILE A 71 4.95 7.14 -9.79
N MET A 72 4.86 7.31 -8.46
CA MET A 72 5.70 8.25 -7.70
C MET A 72 7.20 8.03 -7.95
N ALA A 73 7.63 6.77 -8.01
CA ALA A 73 9.02 6.40 -8.29
C ALA A 73 9.46 6.81 -9.70
N SER A 74 8.58 6.72 -10.69
CA SER A 74 8.91 7.08 -12.08
C SER A 74 9.19 8.55 -12.28
N TYR A 75 8.51 9.44 -11.55
CA TYR A 75 8.71 10.88 -11.67
C TYR A 75 9.47 11.51 -10.49
N GLU A 76 10.04 10.71 -9.60
CA GLU A 76 10.99 11.13 -8.57
C GLU A 76 10.66 12.46 -7.86
N ILE A 77 9.53 12.50 -7.17
CA ILE A 77 9.08 13.72 -6.50
C ILE A 77 10.13 14.27 -5.51
N GLU A 78 10.32 15.58 -5.54
CA GLU A 78 11.00 16.34 -4.50
C GLU A 78 10.01 17.32 -3.88
N ILE A 79 10.01 17.43 -2.55
CA ILE A 79 9.07 18.30 -1.84
C ILE A 79 9.82 19.48 -1.24
N PHE A 80 9.29 20.68 -1.46
CA PHE A 80 9.74 21.95 -0.93
C PHE A 80 8.66 22.50 0.02
N PRO A 81 8.70 22.14 1.32
CA PRO A 81 7.64 22.48 2.25
C PRO A 81 7.47 23.98 2.48
N ALA A 82 8.57 24.75 2.49
CA ALA A 82 8.52 26.18 2.75
C ALA A 82 7.86 26.97 1.61
N GLU A 83 8.08 26.55 0.36
CA GLU A 83 7.51 27.14 -0.84
C GLU A 83 6.14 26.54 -1.22
N ASN A 84 5.66 25.54 -0.47
CA ASN A 84 4.46 24.75 -0.77
C ASN A 84 4.45 24.23 -2.22
N CYS A 85 5.62 23.79 -2.71
CA CYS A 85 5.76 23.27 -4.05
C CYS A 85 6.42 21.90 -4.05
N SER A 86 6.28 21.21 -5.17
CA SER A 86 6.99 19.97 -5.45
C SER A 86 7.56 20.02 -6.86
N VAL A 87 8.68 19.35 -7.03
CA VAL A 87 9.36 19.23 -8.31
C VAL A 87 9.23 17.79 -8.77
N ALA A 88 8.73 17.59 -9.98
CA ALA A 88 8.73 16.29 -10.64
C ALA A 88 9.98 16.17 -11.49
N ARG A 89 10.65 15.02 -11.38
CA ARG A 89 11.88 14.65 -12.09
C ARG A 89 11.75 13.31 -12.83
N GLY A 90 12.86 12.61 -13.04
CA GLY A 90 12.89 11.23 -13.52
C GLY A 90 12.46 11.09 -14.98
N ILE A 91 11.51 10.20 -15.25
CA ILE A 91 11.02 9.93 -16.61
C ILE A 91 10.43 11.18 -17.29
N ILE A 92 9.93 12.12 -16.48
CA ILE A 92 9.26 13.32 -16.94
C ILE A 92 10.27 14.31 -17.51
N ASP A 93 11.39 14.51 -16.81
CA ASP A 93 12.49 15.32 -17.34
C ASP A 93 13.22 14.61 -18.49
N TYR A 94 13.46 13.31 -18.36
CA TYR A 94 14.22 12.54 -19.35
C TYR A 94 13.56 12.57 -20.75
N PHE A 95 12.25 12.36 -20.81
CA PHE A 95 11.50 12.42 -22.08
C PHE A 95 10.94 13.82 -22.37
N GLN A 96 11.28 14.84 -21.57
CA GLN A 96 10.76 16.20 -21.70
C GLN A 96 9.22 16.25 -21.73
N LEU A 97 8.59 15.38 -20.93
CA LEU A 97 7.14 15.23 -20.82
C LEU A 97 6.58 16.19 -19.76
N SER A 98 7.06 17.43 -19.71
CA SER A 98 6.74 18.39 -18.65
C SER A 98 5.23 18.63 -18.49
N ASP A 99 4.48 18.61 -19.60
CA ASP A 99 3.03 18.77 -19.57
C ASP A 99 2.30 17.52 -19.02
N TYR A 100 2.98 16.36 -18.95
CA TYR A 100 2.43 15.12 -18.41
C TYR A 100 2.72 14.90 -16.92
N GLY A 101 3.59 15.71 -16.31
CA GLY A 101 3.89 15.67 -14.86
C GLY A 101 2.64 15.74 -13.98
N GLY A 102 1.72 16.62 -14.35
CA GLY A 102 0.45 16.72 -13.66
C GLY A 102 -0.39 15.44 -13.76
N TYR A 103 -0.47 14.81 -14.93
CA TYR A 103 -1.27 13.60 -15.12
C TYR A 103 -0.72 12.42 -14.33
N PHE A 104 0.59 12.19 -14.35
CA PHE A 104 1.22 11.12 -13.55
C PHE A 104 0.97 11.34 -12.05
N SER A 105 1.13 12.57 -11.58
CA SER A 105 0.84 12.90 -10.18
C SER A 105 -0.64 12.67 -9.83
N ALA A 106 -1.57 12.99 -10.74
CA ALA A 106 -3.01 12.81 -10.50
C ALA A 106 -3.42 11.35 -10.40
N VAL A 107 -2.95 10.53 -11.35
CA VAL A 107 -3.20 9.10 -11.32
C VAL A 107 -2.58 8.50 -10.05
N SER A 108 -1.35 8.90 -9.70
CA SER A 108 -0.68 8.48 -8.48
C SER A 108 -1.52 8.77 -7.23
N TYR A 109 -1.93 10.03 -7.02
CA TYR A 109 -2.70 10.41 -5.83
C TYR A 109 -4.06 9.73 -5.77
N SER A 110 -4.75 9.53 -6.90
CA SER A 110 -6.02 8.78 -6.92
C SER A 110 -5.86 7.34 -6.40
N PHE A 111 -4.74 6.68 -6.71
CA PHE A 111 -4.43 5.36 -6.16
C PHE A 111 -4.19 5.42 -4.65
N TYR A 112 -3.51 6.45 -4.14
CA TYR A 112 -3.33 6.64 -2.70
C TYR A 112 -4.66 6.87 -1.98
N GLU A 113 -5.52 7.74 -2.51
CA GLU A 113 -6.85 8.02 -1.96
C GLU A 113 -7.71 6.75 -1.90
N MET A 114 -7.72 5.99 -3.00
CA MET A 114 -8.44 4.72 -3.06
C MET A 114 -7.80 3.66 -2.16
N HIS A 115 -6.48 3.68 -1.93
CA HIS A 115 -5.83 2.84 -0.93
C HIS A 115 -6.38 3.12 0.47
N ILE A 116 -6.51 4.40 0.86
CA ILE A 116 -7.07 4.79 2.17
C ILE A 116 -8.49 4.25 2.34
N ILE A 117 -9.35 4.44 1.34
CA ILE A 117 -10.74 3.97 1.35
C ILE A 117 -10.82 2.46 1.46
N ILE A 118 -10.02 1.73 0.66
CA ILE A 118 -10.00 0.27 0.71
C ILE A 118 -9.44 -0.23 2.04
N THR A 119 -8.43 0.42 2.61
CA THR A 119 -7.92 0.10 3.95
C THR A 119 -9.01 0.27 5.01
N PHE A 120 -9.79 1.35 4.96
CA PHE A 120 -10.99 1.50 5.80
C PHE A 120 -11.98 0.33 5.59
N CYS A 121 -12.29 -0.01 4.34
CA CYS A 121 -13.18 -1.14 4.04
C CYS A 121 -12.63 -2.48 4.56
N ARG A 122 -11.30 -2.70 4.53
CA ARG A 122 -10.67 -3.90 5.09
C ARG A 122 -10.93 -4.00 6.59
N PHE A 123 -10.73 -2.91 7.33
CA PHE A 123 -11.00 -2.88 8.77
C PHE A 123 -12.48 -3.12 9.07
N ALA A 124 -13.38 -2.41 8.37
CA ALA A 124 -14.82 -2.56 8.54
C ALA A 124 -15.32 -3.98 8.20
N PHE A 125 -14.81 -4.58 7.13
CA PHE A 125 -15.16 -5.95 6.74
C PHE A 125 -14.70 -6.97 7.80
N ARG A 126 -13.47 -6.84 8.30
CA ARG A 126 -12.95 -7.71 9.36
C ARG A 126 -13.70 -7.55 10.67
N TYR A 127 -14.07 -6.32 11.01
CA TYR A 127 -14.97 -6.05 12.13
C TYR A 127 -16.30 -6.77 11.96
N ALA A 128 -16.95 -6.62 10.79
CA ALA A 128 -18.22 -7.28 10.52
C ALA A 128 -18.12 -8.81 10.61
N GLN A 129 -17.07 -9.38 10.03
CA GLN A 129 -16.78 -10.81 10.07
C GLN A 129 -16.50 -11.31 11.49
N SER A 130 -15.79 -10.53 12.30
CA SER A 130 -15.37 -10.92 13.65
C SER A 130 -16.46 -10.77 14.70
N THR A 131 -17.37 -9.81 14.50
CA THR A 131 -18.47 -9.52 15.40
C THR A 131 -19.81 -10.06 14.91
N GLN A 132 -19.80 -10.89 13.85
CA GLN A 132 -20.98 -11.52 13.26
C GLN A 132 -22.06 -10.52 12.84
N GLN A 133 -21.68 -9.34 12.36
CA GLN A 133 -22.59 -8.33 11.83
C GLN A 133 -23.05 -8.71 10.42
N ILE A 134 -24.02 -9.63 10.34
CA ILE A 134 -24.46 -10.26 9.08
C ILE A 134 -24.92 -9.24 8.04
N ARG A 135 -25.66 -8.19 8.44
CA ARG A 135 -26.15 -7.15 7.53
C ARG A 135 -24.99 -6.41 6.84
N LEU A 136 -24.01 -5.97 7.61
CA LEU A 136 -22.83 -5.28 7.11
C LEU A 136 -21.97 -6.21 6.23
N LEU A 137 -21.79 -7.46 6.65
CA LEU A 137 -21.04 -8.46 5.86
C LEU A 137 -21.70 -8.74 4.51
N LYS A 138 -23.03 -8.83 4.45
CA LYS A 138 -23.79 -9.01 3.21
C LYS A 138 -23.65 -7.80 2.29
N LEU A 139 -23.82 -6.58 2.82
CA LEU A 139 -23.65 -5.34 2.06
C LEU A 139 -22.25 -5.26 1.42
N MET A 140 -21.20 -5.42 2.23
CA MET A 140 -19.81 -5.33 1.80
C MET A 140 -19.34 -6.54 0.96
N SER A 141 -20.17 -7.58 0.84
CA SER A 141 -19.91 -8.71 -0.07
C SER A 141 -20.70 -8.60 -1.38
N HIS A 142 -21.59 -7.61 -1.49
CA HIS A 142 -22.48 -7.47 -2.63
C HIS A 142 -21.77 -6.87 -3.84
N ARG A 143 -22.12 -7.33 -5.05
CA ARG A 143 -21.50 -6.83 -6.30
C ARG A 143 -21.69 -5.32 -6.48
N LEU A 144 -22.89 -4.80 -6.17
CA LEU A 144 -23.17 -3.35 -6.24
C LEU A 144 -22.27 -2.51 -5.31
N PHE A 145 -21.81 -3.07 -4.19
CA PHE A 145 -20.86 -2.36 -3.32
C PHE A 145 -19.51 -2.19 -4.02
N PHE A 146 -19.02 -3.21 -4.72
CA PHE A 146 -17.82 -3.12 -5.55
C PHE A 146 -18.01 -2.18 -6.74
N THR A 147 -19.19 -2.18 -7.37
CA THR A 147 -19.51 -1.21 -8.43
C THR A 147 -19.49 0.23 -7.90
N ALA A 148 -20.06 0.48 -6.71
CA ALA A 148 -20.03 1.79 -6.09
C ALA A 148 -18.59 2.24 -5.76
N LEU A 149 -17.75 1.33 -5.26
CA LEU A 149 -16.32 1.61 -5.04
C LEU A 149 -15.58 1.92 -6.35
N LEU A 150 -15.92 1.26 -7.45
CA LEU A 150 -15.33 1.55 -8.76
C LEU A 150 -15.76 2.93 -9.28
N VAL A 151 -17.05 3.26 -9.16
CA VAL A 151 -17.57 4.60 -9.52
C VAL A 151 -16.90 5.67 -8.67
N LEU A 152 -16.73 5.43 -7.37
CA LEU A 152 -15.98 6.31 -6.49
C LEU A 152 -14.54 6.50 -6.97
N ASN A 153 -13.84 5.41 -7.32
CA ASN A 153 -12.47 5.51 -7.85
C ASN A 153 -12.38 6.37 -9.11
N VAL A 154 -13.33 6.22 -10.04
CA VAL A 154 -13.40 7.07 -11.25
C VAL A 154 -13.61 8.53 -10.88
N PHE A 155 -14.50 8.80 -9.92
CA PHE A 155 -14.72 10.16 -9.41
C PHE A 155 -13.43 10.75 -8.80
N LEU A 156 -12.71 9.99 -7.96
CA LEU A 156 -11.43 10.41 -7.38
C LEU A 156 -10.43 10.80 -8.48
N VAL A 157 -10.25 9.94 -9.48
CA VAL A 157 -9.34 10.21 -10.62
C VAL A 157 -9.69 11.53 -11.31
N ILE A 158 -10.97 11.78 -11.59
CA ILE A 158 -11.41 13.02 -12.25
C ILE A 158 -11.08 14.25 -11.39
N VAL A 159 -11.38 14.19 -10.08
CA VAL A 159 -11.10 15.30 -9.15
C VAL A 159 -9.59 15.54 -9.04
N SER A 160 -8.77 14.49 -8.87
CA SER A 160 -7.31 14.62 -8.80
C SER A 160 -6.73 15.25 -10.07
N ILE A 161 -7.24 14.89 -11.26
CA ILE A 161 -6.80 15.49 -12.53
C ILE A 161 -7.10 17.00 -12.57
N ILE A 162 -8.28 17.41 -12.11
CA ILE A 162 -8.67 18.83 -12.09
C ILE A 162 -7.77 19.62 -11.13
N GLU A 163 -7.61 19.16 -9.89
CA GLU A 163 -6.79 19.87 -8.88
C GLU A 163 -5.32 19.98 -9.30
N ILE A 164 -4.76 18.93 -9.92
CA ILE A 164 -3.35 18.94 -10.30
C ILE A 164 -3.12 19.71 -11.60
N GLY A 165 -4.10 19.73 -12.51
CA GLY A 165 -4.08 20.65 -13.65
C GLY A 165 -4.00 22.11 -13.20
N ASP A 166 -4.73 22.47 -12.14
CA ASP A 166 -4.65 23.79 -11.52
C ASP A 166 -3.28 24.03 -10.83
N SER A 167 -2.77 23.03 -10.14
CA SER A 167 -1.46 23.09 -9.46
C SER A 167 -0.28 23.25 -10.42
N ALA A 168 -0.36 22.64 -11.60
CA ALA A 168 0.65 22.80 -12.66
C ALA A 168 0.63 24.21 -13.28
N LYS A 169 -0.55 24.82 -13.44
CA LYS A 169 -0.66 26.22 -13.88
C LYS A 169 0.00 27.17 -12.87
N HIS A 170 -0.31 26.99 -11.59
CA HIS A 170 0.32 27.74 -10.50
C HIS A 170 1.83 27.52 -10.43
N GLY A 171 2.31 26.31 -10.76
CA GLY A 171 3.74 26.02 -10.89
C GLY A 171 4.44 26.87 -11.95
N LYS A 172 3.84 27.01 -13.14
CA LYS A 172 4.37 27.88 -14.21
C LYS A 172 4.41 29.35 -13.78
N GLU A 173 3.38 29.83 -13.08
CA GLU A 173 3.38 31.19 -12.51
C GLU A 173 4.48 31.39 -11.45
N PHE A 174 4.64 30.41 -10.56
CA PHE A 174 5.68 30.44 -9.53
C PHE A 174 7.09 30.52 -10.12
N GLN A 175 7.37 29.75 -11.17
CA GLN A 175 8.65 29.79 -11.88
C GLN A 175 8.94 31.18 -12.47
N LEU A 176 7.93 31.87 -13.01
CA LEU A 176 8.06 33.22 -13.55
C LEU A 176 8.32 34.27 -12.47
N GLU A 177 7.63 34.15 -11.33
CA GLU A 177 7.72 35.09 -10.22
C GLU A 177 8.92 34.82 -9.28
N TYR A 178 9.63 33.69 -9.42
CA TYR A 178 10.70 33.31 -8.50
C TYR A 178 11.84 34.36 -8.49
N PRO A 179 12.24 34.88 -7.30
CA PRO A 179 13.23 35.93 -7.18
C PRO A 179 14.60 35.56 -7.76
N SER A 180 15.28 36.55 -8.36
CA SER A 180 16.62 36.35 -8.95
C SER A 180 17.77 36.43 -7.93
N ASN A 181 17.49 36.66 -6.65
CA ASN A 181 18.49 36.76 -5.58
C ASN A 181 19.16 35.40 -5.27
N ASN A 182 18.53 34.29 -5.66
CA ASN A 182 19.11 32.95 -5.62
C ASN A 182 19.12 32.34 -7.03
N PRO A 183 20.14 32.64 -7.86
CA PRO A 183 20.18 32.21 -9.25
C PRO A 183 20.24 30.69 -9.39
N ALA A 184 20.85 29.99 -8.43
CA ALA A 184 20.93 28.53 -8.43
C ALA A 184 19.54 27.89 -8.26
N MET A 185 18.77 28.30 -7.24
CA MET A 185 17.41 27.80 -7.04
C MET A 185 16.44 28.23 -8.14
N LYS A 186 16.59 29.47 -8.64
CA LYS A 186 15.80 29.93 -9.79
C LYS A 186 16.03 29.03 -11.01
N SER A 187 17.29 28.79 -11.37
CA SER A 187 17.66 27.89 -12.47
C SER A 187 17.11 26.48 -12.24
N TYR A 188 17.16 25.99 -10.99
CA TYR A 188 16.63 24.68 -10.63
C TYR A 188 15.13 24.59 -10.88
N PHE A 189 14.34 25.52 -10.34
CA PHE A 189 12.89 25.50 -10.54
C PHE A 189 12.49 25.70 -12.00
N THR A 190 13.17 26.58 -12.74
CA THR A 190 12.83 26.83 -14.17
C THR A 190 13.21 25.69 -15.10
N SER A 191 14.12 24.81 -14.69
CA SER A 191 14.57 23.66 -15.51
C SER A 191 13.73 22.40 -15.32
N HIS A 192 12.80 22.40 -14.35
CA HIS A 192 12.03 21.21 -13.98
C HIS A 192 10.52 21.48 -14.01
N THR A 193 9.73 20.42 -13.94
CA THR A 193 8.28 20.56 -13.79
C THR A 193 7.92 20.85 -12.33
N VAL A 194 7.40 22.05 -12.06
CA VAL A 194 7.00 22.48 -10.71
C VAL A 194 5.47 22.37 -10.54
N LEU A 195 5.04 21.83 -9.42
CA LEU A 195 3.63 21.78 -8.99
C LEU A 195 3.49 22.57 -7.70
N VAL A 196 2.63 23.59 -7.68
CA VAL A 196 2.41 24.44 -6.50
C VAL A 196 1.05 24.15 -5.87
N VAL A 197 1.06 23.96 -4.56
CA VAL A 197 -0.14 23.67 -3.78
C VAL A 197 -0.74 24.97 -3.25
N LYS A 198 -1.63 25.59 -4.05
CA LYS A 198 -2.43 26.75 -3.59
C LYS A 198 -3.79 26.33 -3.02
N ASN A 199 -4.51 25.43 -3.73
CA ASN A 199 -5.91 25.07 -3.44
C ASN A 199 -6.17 23.55 -3.48
N GLN A 200 -5.20 22.69 -3.13
CA GLN A 200 -5.43 21.23 -3.12
C GLN A 200 -6.17 20.80 -1.83
N HIS A 201 -7.40 21.27 -1.67
CA HIS A 201 -8.21 20.93 -0.51
C HIS A 201 -8.47 19.42 -0.46
N PHE A 202 -8.68 18.77 -1.61
CA PHE A 202 -9.01 17.35 -1.65
C PHE A 202 -7.83 16.48 -1.19
N VAL A 203 -6.64 16.66 -1.79
CA VAL A 203 -5.44 15.91 -1.39
C VAL A 203 -5.10 16.15 0.09
N THR A 204 -5.25 17.40 0.56
CA THR A 204 -5.02 17.77 1.96
C THR A 204 -6.01 17.07 2.90
N ILE A 205 -7.30 17.03 2.55
CA ILE A 205 -8.33 16.32 3.32
C ILE A 205 -7.99 14.82 3.40
N PHE A 206 -7.62 14.19 2.28
CA PHE A 206 -7.26 12.77 2.30
C PHE A 206 -6.05 12.49 3.18
N ARG A 207 -5.01 13.31 3.05
CA ARG A 207 -3.75 13.14 3.77
C ARG A 207 -3.86 13.39 5.26
N PHE A 208 -4.50 14.49 5.66
CA PHE A 208 -4.48 14.97 7.05
C PHE A 208 -5.75 14.65 7.83
N ILE A 209 -6.84 14.30 7.16
CA ILE A 209 -8.12 14.01 7.82
C ILE A 209 -8.50 12.54 7.58
N LEU A 210 -8.71 12.13 6.33
CA LEU A 210 -9.25 10.80 6.05
C LEU A 210 -8.26 9.67 6.36
N PHE A 211 -6.96 9.85 6.10
CA PHE A 211 -5.96 8.84 6.44
C PHE A 211 -5.81 8.65 7.97
N PRO A 212 -5.64 9.69 8.80
CA PRO A 212 -5.68 9.51 10.25
C PRO A 212 -7.00 8.93 10.76
N LEU A 213 -8.15 9.36 10.21
CA LEU A 213 -9.46 8.79 10.57
C LEU A 213 -9.59 7.32 10.18
N SER A 214 -9.02 6.89 9.04
CA SER A 214 -9.05 5.48 8.64
C SER A 214 -8.25 4.63 9.63
N LEU A 215 -7.09 5.11 10.09
CA LEU A 215 -6.32 4.45 11.15
C LEU A 215 -7.07 4.43 12.48
N LEU A 216 -7.65 5.55 12.93
CA LEU A 216 -8.45 5.59 14.16
C LEU A 216 -9.64 4.63 14.08
N SER A 217 -10.30 4.54 12.93
CA SER A 217 -11.37 3.57 12.69
C SER A 217 -10.87 2.12 12.75
N GLY A 218 -9.65 1.87 12.27
CA GLY A 218 -8.94 0.60 12.38
C GLY A 218 -8.68 0.20 13.83
N LEU A 219 -8.21 1.13 14.66
CA LEU A 219 -8.02 0.91 16.10
C LEU A 219 -9.35 0.56 16.77
N TRP A 220 -10.39 1.33 16.48
CA TRP A 220 -11.71 1.12 17.04
C TRP A 220 -12.28 -0.24 16.64
N CYS A 221 -12.20 -0.61 15.36
CA CYS A 221 -12.64 -1.90 14.83
C CYS A 221 -11.89 -3.05 15.52
N THR A 222 -10.57 -2.93 15.63
CA THR A 222 -9.70 -3.92 16.26
C THR A 222 -10.03 -4.10 17.74
N TRP A 223 -10.21 -2.99 18.48
CA TRP A 223 -10.61 -3.01 19.89
C TRP A 223 -11.98 -3.65 20.09
N ARG A 224 -12.96 -3.32 19.24
CA ARG A 224 -14.30 -3.94 19.26
C ARG A 224 -14.22 -5.44 19.02
N CYS A 225 -13.42 -5.90 18.05
CA CYS A 225 -13.22 -7.34 17.80
C CYS A 225 -12.62 -8.05 19.01
N TYR A 226 -11.63 -7.42 19.66
CA TYR A 226 -11.01 -7.95 20.88
C TYR A 226 -12.02 -8.07 22.03
N ARG A 227 -12.82 -7.03 22.26
CA ARG A 227 -13.87 -7.03 23.30
C ARG A 227 -14.94 -8.10 23.03
N PHE A 228 -15.40 -8.22 21.79
CA PHE A 228 -16.40 -9.22 21.39
C PHE A 228 -15.89 -10.65 21.63
N ARG A 229 -14.61 -10.93 21.32
CA ARG A 229 -13.99 -12.24 21.57
C ARG A 229 -13.94 -12.61 23.05
N ARG A 230 -13.73 -11.63 23.94
CA ARG A 230 -13.65 -11.83 25.40
C ARG A 230 -15.02 -11.90 26.09
N HIS A 231 -16.10 -11.61 25.39
CA HIS A 231 -17.42 -11.56 26.00
C HIS A 231 -17.87 -12.96 26.44
N PRO A 232 -18.24 -13.18 27.73
CA PRO A 232 -18.54 -14.52 28.24
C PRO A 232 -19.78 -15.15 27.61
N LYS A 233 -20.70 -14.34 27.08
CA LYS A 233 -21.88 -14.82 26.33
C LYS A 233 -21.53 -15.47 24.97
N ASN A 234 -20.32 -15.29 24.46
CA ASN A 234 -19.92 -15.80 23.16
C ASN A 234 -19.20 -17.16 23.28
N ASN A 235 -19.97 -18.24 23.16
CA ASN A 235 -19.47 -19.61 23.18
C ASN A 235 -18.85 -20.02 21.83
N PHE A 236 -17.66 -19.50 21.55
CA PHE A 236 -16.87 -19.93 20.39
C PHE A 236 -16.02 -21.16 20.69
N SER A 237 -15.90 -22.07 19.72
CA SER A 237 -14.92 -23.15 19.76
C SER A 237 -13.49 -22.60 19.86
N GLN A 238 -12.58 -23.40 20.43
CA GLN A 238 -11.17 -23.01 20.58
C GLN A 238 -10.51 -22.68 19.22
N ARG A 239 -10.84 -23.44 18.17
CA ARG A 239 -10.40 -23.20 16.80
C ARG A 239 -10.86 -21.82 16.28
N THR A 240 -12.11 -21.47 16.51
CA THR A 240 -12.66 -20.16 16.11
C THR A 240 -12.03 -19.01 16.88
N ARG A 241 -11.78 -19.19 18.19
CA ARG A 241 -11.07 -18.19 19.02
C ARG A 241 -9.64 -17.94 18.52
N GLN A 242 -8.91 -19.00 18.17
CA GLN A 242 -7.57 -18.89 17.61
C GLN A 242 -7.57 -18.19 16.25
N MET A 243 -8.52 -18.52 15.38
CA MET A 243 -8.69 -17.84 14.09
C MET A 243 -8.94 -16.34 14.30
N TYR A 244 -9.88 -15.95 15.16
CA TYR A 244 -10.14 -14.54 15.46
C TYR A 244 -8.93 -13.82 16.05
N ARG A 245 -8.17 -14.47 16.94
CA ARG A 245 -6.92 -13.91 17.46
C ARG A 245 -5.94 -13.60 16.34
N LEU A 246 -5.75 -14.53 15.40
CA LEU A 246 -4.85 -14.34 14.27
C LEU A 246 -5.33 -13.20 13.37
N LEU A 247 -6.63 -13.10 13.09
CA LEU A 247 -7.18 -12.01 12.28
C LEU A 247 -6.99 -10.63 12.92
N ILE A 248 -7.24 -10.51 14.22
CA ILE A 248 -7.04 -9.26 14.99
C ILE A 248 -5.57 -8.86 15.01
N VAL A 249 -4.66 -9.81 15.23
CA VAL A 249 -3.21 -9.56 15.20
C VAL A 249 -2.78 -9.10 13.80
N GLY A 250 -3.36 -9.68 12.74
CA GLY A 250 -3.06 -9.27 11.38
C GLY A 250 -3.43 -7.81 11.12
N LEU A 251 -4.61 -7.39 11.56
CA LEU A 251 -5.05 -5.99 11.48
C LEU A 251 -4.12 -5.06 12.26
N LEU A 252 -3.71 -5.43 13.47
CA LEU A 252 -2.79 -4.63 14.27
C LEU A 252 -1.45 -4.43 13.59
N ILE A 253 -0.90 -5.49 12.98
CA ILE A 253 0.37 -5.43 12.26
C ILE A 253 0.24 -4.55 11.02
N GLU A 254 -0.80 -4.75 10.20
CA GLU A 254 -1.06 -3.93 9.01
C GLU A 254 -1.19 -2.45 9.37
N GLN A 255 -1.97 -2.15 10.41
CA GLN A 255 -2.15 -0.80 10.91
C GLN A 255 -0.87 -0.17 11.47
N SER A 256 -0.13 -0.93 12.28
CA SER A 256 1.13 -0.44 12.86
C SER A 256 2.14 -0.17 11.75
N ALA A 257 2.18 -1.03 10.74
CA ALA A 257 3.03 -0.82 9.58
C ALA A 257 2.69 0.49 8.87
N GLU A 258 1.43 0.77 8.54
CA GLU A 258 1.05 2.06 7.91
C GLU A 258 1.46 3.27 8.77
N PHE A 259 1.22 3.20 10.08
CA PHE A 259 1.58 4.27 11.00
C PHE A 259 3.09 4.51 11.07
N TYR A 260 3.89 3.46 11.25
CA TYR A 260 5.35 3.56 11.37
C TYR A 260 6.04 3.80 10.03
N TRP A 261 5.47 3.37 8.91
CA TRP A 261 6.07 3.59 7.59
C TRP A 261 5.80 4.99 7.07
N PHE A 262 4.58 5.53 7.23
CA PHE A 262 4.20 6.80 6.63
C PHE A 262 4.17 7.96 7.63
N ILE A 263 3.51 7.80 8.78
CA ILE A 263 3.24 8.94 9.69
C ILE A 263 4.48 9.29 10.49
N VAL A 264 5.07 8.31 11.19
CA VAL A 264 6.19 8.56 12.09
C VAL A 264 7.38 9.22 11.37
N PRO A 265 7.85 8.71 10.21
CA PRO A 265 8.99 9.31 9.54
C PRO A 265 8.66 10.68 8.96
N PHE A 266 7.45 10.85 8.41
CA PHE A 266 7.02 12.13 7.84
C PHE A 266 6.97 13.23 8.90
N LEU A 267 6.38 12.95 10.07
CA LEU A 267 6.38 13.89 11.20
C LEU A 267 7.78 14.12 11.76
N SER A 268 8.60 13.07 11.84
CA SER A 268 9.97 13.17 12.36
C SER A 268 10.80 14.18 11.57
N ILE A 269 10.66 14.23 10.24
CA ILE A 269 11.36 15.23 9.43
C ILE A 269 10.93 16.64 9.79
N GLY A 270 9.61 16.88 9.92
CA GLY A 270 9.09 18.20 10.29
C GLY A 270 9.50 18.68 11.69
N PHE A 271 9.74 17.76 12.64
CA PHE A 271 10.11 18.10 14.02
C PHE A 271 11.61 18.14 14.29
N PHE A 272 12.40 17.31 13.61
CA PHE A 272 13.82 17.11 13.94
C PHE A 272 14.80 17.70 12.92
N PHE A 273 14.35 18.13 11.73
CA PHE A 273 15.22 18.71 10.71
C PHE A 273 14.91 20.19 10.50
N ASP A 274 15.96 20.99 10.37
CA ASP A 274 15.88 22.39 9.96
C ASP A 274 15.30 22.51 8.56
N VAL A 275 14.59 23.61 8.28
CA VAL A 275 13.84 23.82 7.03
C VAL A 275 14.71 23.62 5.78
N GLU A 276 15.98 24.03 5.85
CA GLU A 276 16.96 23.92 4.76
C GLU A 276 17.33 22.47 4.42
N ASP A 277 17.32 21.56 5.41
CA ASP A 277 17.66 20.14 5.24
C ASP A 277 16.42 19.27 4.97
N GLN A 278 15.21 19.80 5.19
CA GLN A 278 13.96 19.03 5.02
C GLN A 278 13.77 18.49 3.61
N VAL A 279 14.20 19.21 2.57
CA VAL A 279 14.08 18.76 1.17
C VAL A 279 14.87 17.46 0.96
N ALA A 280 16.13 17.42 1.39
CA ALA A 280 16.98 16.24 1.32
C ALA A 280 16.43 15.09 2.18
N ALA A 281 15.97 15.40 3.40
CA ALA A 281 15.39 14.40 4.29
C ALA A 281 14.13 13.76 3.69
N TYR A 282 13.20 14.56 3.15
CA TYR A 282 12.01 14.05 2.49
C TYR A 282 12.37 13.23 1.25
N TYR A 283 13.34 13.69 0.45
CA TYR A 283 13.81 12.95 -0.71
C TYR A 283 14.24 11.52 -0.35
N ILE A 284 15.06 11.36 0.70
CA ILE A 284 15.50 10.05 1.20
C ILE A 284 14.31 9.25 1.73
N LEU A 285 13.40 9.89 2.48
CA LEU A 285 12.24 9.24 3.05
C LEU A 285 11.35 8.59 1.99
N TYR A 286 11.05 9.28 0.89
CA TYR A 286 10.24 8.71 -0.20
C TYR A 286 10.82 7.41 -0.77
N ARG A 287 12.16 7.25 -0.77
CA ARG A 287 12.82 6.01 -1.23
C ARG A 287 12.56 4.84 -0.29
N THR A 288 12.40 5.11 1.01
CA THR A 288 12.00 4.08 1.98
C THR A 288 10.55 3.65 1.83
N PHE A 289 9.68 4.55 1.36
CA PHE A 289 8.27 4.23 1.11
C PHE A 289 8.11 3.17 0.02
N TYR A 290 9.02 3.13 -0.96
CA TYR A 290 8.98 2.14 -2.06
C TYR A 290 9.13 0.69 -1.59
N LEU A 291 9.63 0.44 -0.37
CA LEU A 291 9.68 -0.90 0.24
C LEU A 291 8.37 -1.32 0.91
N TYR A 292 7.44 -0.38 1.15
CA TYR A 292 6.18 -0.68 1.84
C TYR A 292 5.34 -1.75 1.12
N PRO A 293 5.15 -1.72 -0.22
CA PRO A 293 4.45 -2.80 -0.93
C PRO A 293 5.12 -4.16 -0.73
N THR A 294 6.46 -4.20 -0.68
CA THR A 294 7.22 -5.43 -0.40
C THR A 294 6.79 -6.00 0.95
N PHE A 295 6.78 -5.17 2.00
CA PHE A 295 6.34 -5.57 3.32
C PHE A 295 4.90 -6.12 3.29
N VAL A 296 3.95 -5.38 2.69
CA VAL A 296 2.53 -5.79 2.66
C VAL A 296 2.35 -7.13 1.93
N MET A 297 3.04 -7.33 0.81
CA MET A 297 2.98 -8.57 0.03
C MET A 297 3.61 -9.75 0.77
N VAL A 298 4.82 -9.58 1.32
CA VAL A 298 5.50 -10.63 2.10
C VAL A 298 4.67 -10.97 3.35
N PHE A 299 4.20 -9.96 4.07
CA PHE A 299 3.32 -10.15 5.22
C PHE A 299 2.07 -10.95 4.84
N THR A 300 1.37 -10.56 3.77
CA THR A 300 0.19 -11.29 3.28
C THR A 300 0.52 -12.76 2.98
N LEU A 301 1.61 -13.02 2.27
CA LEU A 301 2.02 -14.35 1.87
C LEU A 301 2.42 -15.25 3.06
N VAL A 302 3.10 -14.70 4.06
CA VAL A 302 3.64 -15.46 5.20
C VAL A 302 2.63 -15.60 6.34
N PHE A 303 1.86 -14.55 6.61
CA PHE A 303 0.94 -14.48 7.75
C PHE A 303 -0.26 -15.42 7.58
N TYR A 304 -0.92 -15.36 6.42
CA TYR A 304 -2.10 -16.17 6.17
C TYR A 304 -1.71 -17.62 5.86
N ARG A 305 -2.09 -18.54 6.74
CA ARG A 305 -1.74 -19.98 6.66
C ARG A 305 -1.92 -20.57 5.27
N ARG A 306 -3.06 -20.33 4.60
CA ARG A 306 -3.33 -20.89 3.27
C ARG A 306 -2.42 -20.31 2.18
N TYR A 307 -2.11 -19.03 2.24
CA TYR A 307 -1.18 -18.40 1.29
C TYR A 307 0.23 -18.96 1.51
N ARG A 308 0.66 -19.10 2.76
CA ARG A 308 1.93 -19.75 3.10
C ARG A 308 2.00 -21.21 2.64
N GLU A 309 0.91 -21.97 2.76
CA GLU A 309 0.81 -23.32 2.19
C GLU A 309 0.95 -23.29 0.65
N GLY A 310 0.38 -22.28 -0.01
CA GLY A 310 0.57 -22.05 -1.44
C GLY A 310 2.01 -21.73 -1.81
N VAL A 311 2.66 -20.82 -1.09
CA VAL A 311 4.08 -20.48 -1.26
C VAL A 311 4.94 -21.72 -1.11
N LYS A 312 4.74 -22.52 -0.05
CA LYS A 312 5.47 -23.79 0.16
C LYS A 312 5.29 -24.75 -1.01
N LYS A 313 4.07 -24.89 -1.54
CA LYS A 313 3.80 -25.76 -2.68
C LYS A 313 4.52 -25.29 -3.94
N VAL A 314 4.45 -24.00 -4.27
CA VAL A 314 5.14 -23.44 -5.44
C VAL A 314 6.65 -23.60 -5.29
N TYR A 315 7.21 -23.22 -4.14
CA TYR A 315 8.63 -23.38 -3.86
C TYR A 315 9.08 -24.85 -3.95
N SER A 316 8.30 -25.78 -3.38
CA SER A 316 8.59 -27.21 -3.50
C SER A 316 8.55 -27.73 -4.93
N ALA A 317 7.70 -27.15 -5.80
CA ALA A 317 7.65 -27.53 -7.21
C ALA A 317 8.90 -27.03 -7.96
N PHE A 318 9.32 -25.78 -7.74
CA PHE A 318 10.55 -25.25 -8.34
C PHE A 318 11.81 -26.03 -7.90
N TRP A 319 11.90 -26.39 -6.61
CA TRP A 319 13.08 -27.11 -6.10
C TRP A 319 13.06 -28.62 -6.32
N LYS A 320 11.89 -29.26 -6.39
CA LYS A 320 11.78 -30.68 -6.77
C LYS A 320 12.09 -30.93 -8.24
N VAL A 321 11.85 -29.95 -9.12
CA VAL A 321 12.24 -30.05 -10.54
C VAL A 321 13.76 -30.04 -10.72
N ASN A 322 14.52 -29.51 -9.74
CA ASN A 322 15.99 -29.50 -9.74
C ASN A 322 16.63 -30.62 -8.91
N SER A 323 15.83 -31.53 -8.34
CA SER A 323 16.38 -32.73 -7.71
C SER A 323 16.38 -33.84 -8.77
N PRO A 324 17.54 -34.32 -9.25
CA PRO A 324 17.53 -35.53 -10.06
C PRO A 324 16.83 -36.61 -9.25
N THR A 325 15.79 -37.20 -9.81
CA THR A 325 15.17 -38.41 -9.29
C THR A 325 16.27 -39.46 -9.17
N VAL A 326 16.81 -39.61 -7.95
CA VAL A 326 17.57 -40.80 -7.60
C VAL A 326 16.57 -41.93 -7.69
N THR A 327 16.69 -42.72 -8.75
CA THR A 327 16.05 -44.02 -8.88
C THR A 327 16.59 -44.89 -7.76
N THR A 328 15.94 -44.85 -6.60
CA THR A 328 16.11 -45.91 -5.61
C THR A 328 15.47 -47.15 -6.20
N SER A 329 16.30 -48.01 -6.76
CA SER A 329 15.93 -49.36 -7.15
C SER A 329 15.29 -50.07 -5.95
N ASN A 330 14.18 -50.74 -6.24
CA ASN A 330 13.48 -51.65 -5.34
C ASN A 330 14.43 -52.45 -4.44
N ASN A 331 14.18 -52.41 -3.13
CA ASN A 331 14.22 -53.61 -2.31
C ASN A 331 13.05 -53.53 -1.33
N GLY A 332 12.18 -54.53 -1.42
CA GLY A 332 10.82 -54.50 -0.94
C GLY A 332 10.68 -54.47 0.57
N PHE A 333 9.63 -53.80 1.02
CA PHE A 333 8.83 -54.23 2.17
C PHE A 333 7.46 -53.56 2.04
N SER A 334 6.47 -54.32 1.57
CA SER A 334 5.07 -53.93 1.61
C SER A 334 4.53 -54.14 3.02
N VAL A 335 4.22 -53.05 3.73
CA VAL A 335 3.40 -53.12 4.94
C VAL A 335 2.07 -52.45 4.68
N THR A 336 1.07 -53.33 4.60
CA THR A 336 -0.35 -53.10 4.38
C THR A 336 -0.94 -52.23 5.48
N LYS A 337 -1.74 -51.22 5.09
CA LYS A 337 -2.57 -50.40 5.99
C LYS A 337 -3.49 -51.29 6.82
N ILE A 338 -3.41 -51.21 8.15
CA ILE A 338 -4.50 -51.63 9.04
C ILE A 338 -5.39 -50.40 9.28
N SER A 339 -6.58 -50.40 8.67
CA SER A 339 -7.66 -49.49 9.03
C SER A 339 -8.44 -50.08 10.20
N GLN A 340 -8.40 -49.46 11.38
CA GLN A 340 -9.41 -49.71 12.41
C GLN A 340 -10.50 -48.65 12.28
N GLY A 341 -11.50 -48.98 11.47
CA GLY A 341 -12.84 -48.40 11.53
C GLY A 341 -13.71 -49.33 12.37
N VAL A 342 -14.15 -48.85 13.53
CA VAL A 342 -15.11 -49.54 14.39
C VAL A 342 -16.51 -49.21 13.88
N THR A 343 -17.25 -50.17 13.32
CA THR A 343 -18.72 -50.23 13.40
C THR A 343 -19.25 -51.65 13.09
N ILE A 344 -20.41 -51.98 13.70
CA ILE A 344 -21.39 -53.05 13.41
C ILE A 344 -21.28 -54.23 14.40
N ALA A 345 -22.34 -54.75 15.05
CA ALA A 345 -23.73 -54.35 15.20
C ALA A 345 -24.39 -55.18 16.33
N LYS A 346 -25.62 -54.76 16.67
CA LYS A 346 -26.66 -55.44 17.46
C LYS A 346 -26.75 -56.96 17.20
N VAL A 347 -27.01 -57.70 18.28
CA VAL A 347 -27.61 -59.04 18.27
C VAL A 347 -28.88 -59.02 19.11
N THR A 348 -29.98 -59.45 18.50
CA THR A 348 -31.23 -60.00 19.10
C THR A 348 -31.89 -60.81 17.98
N PRO A 349 -32.65 -61.89 18.25
CA PRO A 349 -33.21 -62.32 19.53
C PRO A 349 -32.31 -63.27 20.32
#